data_AF-A0A0H3ZUB5-F1
#
_entry.id   AF-A0A0H3ZUB5-F1
#
_cell.length_a   1.000
_cell.length_b   1.000
_cell.length_c   1.000
_cell.angle_alpha   90.00
_cell.angle_beta   90.00
_cell.angle_gamma   90.00
#
_symmetry.space_group_name_H-M   'P 1'
#
loop_
_entity.id
_entity.type
_entity.pdbx_description
1 polymer ?
#
loop_
_entity_poly.entity_id
_entity_poly.type
_entity_poly.pdbx_seq_one_letter_code
_entity_poly.pdbx_strand_id
1 'polypeptide(L)'
;MLPVNFDEKSAHEVKVFDKLLRAAQGHLLSTAIRHSEAFVAAAESNRTVLDIRKSEQICSGKQFDLAMTSVNAVYHQFITEIKQLATKGL
;
A
#
# COMPACT_ATOMS: atom_id res chain seq x y z
N MET A 1 3.16 9.59 6.75
CA MET A 1 3.45 8.19 7.16
C MET A 1 2.61 7.26 6.27
N LEU A 2 3.16 6.11 5.85
CA LEU A 2 2.49 5.15 4.96
C LEU A 2 2.26 3.84 5.73
N PRO A 3 1.01 3.35 5.90
CA PRO A 3 0.76 2.03 6.47
C PRO A 3 1.20 0.96 5.47
N VAL A 4 2.03 0.05 5.94
CA VAL A 4 2.52 -1.08 5.16
C VAL A 4 2.11 -2.37 5.84
N ASN A 5 1.87 -3.41 5.03
CA ASN A 5 1.41 -4.70 5.52
C ASN A 5 0.10 -4.61 6.35
N PHE A 6 -0.79 -3.70 5.95
CA PHE A 6 -2.01 -3.40 6.69
C PHE A 6 -3.11 -4.42 6.41
N ASP A 7 -3.70 -4.98 7.46
CA ASP A 7 -4.90 -5.81 7.39
C ASP A 7 -6.15 -5.03 7.83
N GLU A 8 -6.99 -4.69 6.87
CA GLU A 8 -8.27 -4.01 7.12
C GLU A 8 -9.26 -4.85 7.95
N LYS A 9 -9.05 -6.17 8.05
CA LYS A 9 -9.89 -7.06 8.85
C LYS A 9 -9.45 -7.09 10.31
N SER A 10 -8.23 -6.64 10.61
CA SER A 10 -7.72 -6.53 11.97
C SER A 10 -8.28 -5.26 12.62
N ALA A 11 -9.31 -5.41 13.47
CA ALA A 11 -9.90 -4.29 14.21
C ALA A 11 -8.86 -3.54 15.07
N HIS A 12 -7.82 -4.23 15.52
CA HIS A 12 -6.71 -3.61 16.23
C HIS A 12 -5.89 -2.68 15.33
N GLU A 13 -5.50 -3.15 14.14
CA GLU A 13 -4.72 -2.35 13.20
C GLU A 13 -5.49 -1.13 12.71
N VAL A 14 -6.77 -1.29 12.36
CA VAL A 14 -7.64 -0.19 11.98
C VAL A 14 -7.69 0.87 13.08
N LYS A 15 -7.89 0.45 14.34
CA LYS A 15 -7.96 1.37 15.48
C LYS A 15 -6.64 2.13 15.71
N VAL A 16 -5.50 1.47 15.52
CA VAL A 16 -4.18 2.10 15.65
C VAL A 16 -3.95 3.08 14.50
N PHE A 17 -4.27 2.68 13.28
CA PHE A 17 -4.15 3.52 12.09
C PHE A 17 -5.00 4.80 12.21
N ASP A 18 -6.26 4.68 12.62
CA ASP A 18 -7.16 5.82 12.81
C ASP A 18 -6.65 6.81 13.87
N LYS A 19 -6.04 6.30 14.95
CA LYS A 19 -5.43 7.16 15.99
C LYS A 19 -4.25 7.92 15.43
N LEU A 20 -3.38 7.27 14.65
CA LEU A 20 -2.22 7.89 14.04
C LEU A 20 -2.64 8.91 12.97
N LEU A 21 -3.65 8.60 12.18
CA LEU A 21 -4.21 9.51 11.17
C LEU A 21 -4.73 10.81 11.82
N ARG A 22 -5.46 10.70 12.93
CA ARG A 22 -5.91 11.87 13.71
C ARG A 22 -4.75 12.66 14.30
N ALA A 23 -3.74 11.98 14.85
CA ALA A 23 -2.58 12.64 15.45
C ALA A 23 -1.74 13.42 14.42
N ALA A 24 -1.64 12.91 13.19
CA ALA A 24 -0.87 13.53 12.12
C ALA A 24 -1.60 14.67 11.38
N GLN A 25 -2.79 15.08 11.85
CA GLN A 25 -3.58 16.19 11.29
C GLN A 25 -3.79 16.11 9.76
N GLY A 26 -3.85 14.90 9.20
CA GLY A 26 -4.04 14.72 7.76
C GLY A 26 -2.77 14.78 6.89
N HIS A 27 -1.57 14.92 7.46
CA HIS A 27 -0.29 14.76 6.74
C HIS A 27 0.06 13.28 6.44
N LEU A 28 -0.93 12.40 6.49
CA LEU A 28 -0.78 10.96 6.36
C LEU A 28 -1.47 10.50 5.08
N LEU A 29 -0.82 9.61 4.33
CA LEU A 29 -1.45 8.99 3.18
C LEU A 29 -2.62 8.15 3.69
N SER A 30 -3.80 8.38 3.12
CA SER A 30 -5.03 7.64 3.46
C SER A 30 -5.09 6.26 2.79
N THR A 31 -4.22 5.99 1.82
CA THR A 31 -4.02 4.68 1.21
C THR A 31 -2.94 3.89 1.94
N ALA A 32 -3.02 2.55 1.85
CA ALA A 32 -2.12 1.62 2.52
C ALA A 32 -1.63 0.54 1.56
N ILE A 33 -0.43 0.03 1.80
CA ILE A 33 0.02 -1.23 1.20
C ILE A 33 -0.62 -2.36 2.00
N ARG A 34 -1.48 -3.12 1.34
CA ARG A 34 -2.27 -4.18 2.01
C ARG A 34 -1.42 -5.40 2.33
N HIS A 35 -1.76 -6.10 3.40
CA HIS A 35 -1.21 -7.41 3.66
C HIS A 35 -1.59 -8.36 2.53
N SER A 36 -0.57 -8.98 1.90
CA SER A 36 -0.77 -9.94 0.82
C SER A 36 0.40 -10.91 0.68
N GLU A 37 0.08 -12.18 0.45
CA GLU A 37 1.05 -13.25 0.17
C GLU A 37 1.87 -12.98 -1.10
N ALA A 38 1.37 -12.15 -2.03
CA ALA A 38 2.10 -11.79 -3.25
C ALA A 38 3.42 -11.06 -2.94
N PHE A 39 3.46 -10.25 -1.87
CA PHE A 39 4.70 -9.59 -1.44
C PHE A 39 5.72 -10.58 -0.90
N VAL A 40 5.25 -11.60 -0.16
CA VAL A 40 6.11 -12.66 0.39
C VAL A 40 6.68 -13.52 -0.75
N ALA A 41 5.83 -13.99 -1.66
CA ALA A 41 6.25 -14.81 -2.81
C ALA A 41 7.24 -14.07 -3.74
N ALA A 42 7.04 -12.77 -3.95
CA ALA A 42 7.99 -11.95 -4.70
C ALA A 42 9.34 -11.85 -3.97
N ALA A 43 9.33 -11.58 -2.66
CA ALA A 43 10.54 -11.46 -1.84
C ALA A 43 11.34 -12.78 -1.79
N GLU A 44 10.68 -13.93 -1.69
CA GLU A 44 11.33 -15.25 -1.77
C GLU A 44 12.07 -15.47 -3.10
N SER A 45 11.64 -14.79 -4.16
CA SER A 45 12.29 -14.81 -5.46
C SER A 45 13.30 -13.67 -5.66
N ASN A 46 13.66 -12.90 -4.62
CA ASN A 46 14.46 -11.66 -4.72
C ASN A 46 13.90 -10.65 -5.74
N ARG A 47 12.58 -10.58 -5.86
CA ARG A 47 11.86 -9.70 -6.78
C ARG A 47 10.89 -8.81 -6.01
N THR A 48 10.50 -7.69 -6.62
CA THR A 48 9.39 -6.90 -6.10
C THR A 48 8.07 -7.44 -6.63
N VAL A 49 6.96 -7.03 -6.02
CA VAL A 49 5.62 -7.41 -6.51
C VAL A 49 5.33 -6.87 -7.93
N LEU A 50 6.10 -5.87 -8.39
CA LEU A 50 5.98 -5.29 -9.73
C LEU A 50 6.72 -6.11 -10.80
N ASP A 51 7.66 -6.97 -10.38
CA ASP A 51 8.47 -7.81 -11.28
C ASP A 51 7.84 -9.18 -11.54
N ILE A 52 6.77 -9.51 -10.83
CA ILE A 52 6.05 -10.78 -10.95
C ILE A 52 4.78 -10.59 -11.79
N ARG A 53 4.39 -11.63 -12.54
CA ARG A 53 3.16 -11.63 -13.33
C ARG A 53 2.15 -12.62 -12.78
N LYS A 54 0.86 -12.29 -12.89
CA LYS A 54 -0.25 -13.18 -12.50
C LYS A 54 -0.17 -14.56 -13.17
N SER A 55 0.38 -14.65 -14.38
CA SER A 55 0.58 -15.90 -15.11
C SER A 55 1.65 -16.82 -14.54
N GLU A 56 2.54 -16.31 -13.67
CA GLU A 56 3.59 -17.12 -13.04
C GLU A 56 3.06 -18.00 -11.90
N GLN A 57 1.83 -17.75 -11.43
CA GLN A 57 1.12 -18.55 -10.43
C GLN A 57 1.91 -18.79 -9.12
N ILE A 58 2.84 -17.90 -8.78
CA ILE A 58 3.62 -17.96 -7.53
C ILE A 58 2.81 -17.58 -6.28
N CYS A 59 1.62 -17.01 -6.47
CA CYS A 59 0.63 -16.75 -5.42
C CYS A 59 -0.78 -16.83 -6.02
N SER A 60 -1.82 -16.82 -5.18
CA SER A 60 -3.19 -16.82 -5.70
C SER A 60 -3.48 -15.52 -6.49
N GLY A 61 -4.24 -15.64 -7.57
CA GLY A 61 -4.58 -14.47 -8.41
C GLY A 61 -5.29 -13.35 -7.63
N LYS A 62 -6.06 -13.69 -6.59
CA LYS A 62 -6.70 -12.70 -5.70
C LYS A 62 -5.67 -11.92 -4.87
N GLN A 63 -4.64 -12.61 -4.36
CA GLN A 63 -3.56 -11.96 -3.61
C GLN A 63 -2.71 -11.07 -4.53
N PHE A 64 -2.43 -11.53 -5.75
CA PHE A 64 -1.77 -10.69 -6.76
C PHE A 64 -2.55 -9.39 -7.03
N ASP A 65 -3.85 -9.52 -7.32
CA ASP A 65 -4.72 -8.36 -7.60
C ASP A 65 -4.79 -7.41 -6.39
N LEU A 66 -4.86 -7.97 -5.17
CA LEU A 66 -4.88 -7.21 -3.92
C LEU A 66 -3.61 -6.37 -3.75
N ALA A 67 -2.45 -7.00 -3.93
CA ALA A 67 -1.16 -6.33 -3.80
C ALA A 67 -1.01 -5.24 -4.85
N MET A 68 -1.25 -5.54 -6.14
CA MET A 68 -1.15 -4.57 -7.23
C MET A 68 -2.10 -3.39 -7.07
N THR A 69 -3.35 -3.65 -6.66
CA THR A 69 -4.33 -2.58 -6.41
C THR A 69 -3.84 -1.65 -5.29
N SER A 70 -3.30 -2.22 -4.20
CA SER A 70 -2.80 -1.43 -3.08
C SER A 70 -1.57 -0.58 -3.44
N VAL A 71 -0.63 -1.15 -4.19
CA VAL A 71 0.57 -0.43 -4.67
C VAL A 71 0.18 0.72 -5.59
N ASN A 72 -0.73 0.48 -6.54
CA ASN A 72 -1.20 1.51 -7.46
C ASN A 72 -1.94 2.64 -6.73
N ALA A 73 -2.78 2.32 -5.74
CA ALA A 73 -3.47 3.31 -4.93
C ALA A 73 -2.47 4.22 -4.18
N VAL A 74 -1.46 3.63 -3.55
CA VAL A 74 -0.40 4.37 -2.85
C VAL A 74 0.40 5.24 -3.82
N TYR A 75 0.81 4.69 -4.97
CA TYR A 75 1.53 5.44 -6.00
C TYR A 75 0.73 6.65 -6.48
N HIS A 76 -0.56 6.46 -6.80
CA HIS A 76 -1.42 7.55 -7.26
C HIS A 76 -1.61 8.64 -6.21
N GLN A 77 -1.83 8.27 -4.95
CA GLN A 77 -1.94 9.26 -3.88
C GLN A 77 -0.62 10.01 -3.71
N PHE A 78 0.50 9.28 -3.65
CA PHE A 78 1.82 9.87 -3.44
C PHE A 78 2.17 10.90 -4.52
N ILE A 79 1.98 10.55 -5.81
CA ILE A 79 2.22 11.48 -6.92
C ILE A 79 1.25 12.67 -6.89
N THR A 80 0.00 12.45 -6.48
CA THR A 80 -0.99 13.54 -6.37
C THR A 80 -0.57 14.53 -5.29
N GLU A 81 -0.16 14.06 -4.12
CA GLU A 81 0.34 14.90 -3.01
C GLU A 81 1.59 15.68 -3.44
N ILE A 82 2.56 15.04 -4.11
CA ILE A 82 3.74 15.73 -4.63
C ILE A 82 3.36 16.87 -5.58
N LYS A 83 2.45 16.61 -6.52
CA LYS A 83 1.98 17.63 -7.48
C LYS A 83 1.27 18.78 -6.76
N GLN A 84 0.44 18.48 -5.76
CA GLN A 84 -0.24 19.52 -4.98
C GLN A 84 0.73 20.39 -4.20
N LEU A 85 1.76 19.79 -3.59
CA LEU A 85 2.82 20.53 -2.90
C LEU A 85 3.60 21.43 -3.88
N ALA A 86 3.97 20.91 -5.05
CA ALA A 86 4.67 21.68 -6.07
C ALA A 86 3.82 22.85 -6.62
N THR A 87 2.49 22.68 -6.71
CA THR A 87 1.58 23.72 -7.21
C THR A 87 1.24 24.77 -6.16
N LYS A 88 1.26 24.41 -4.87
CA LYS A 88 0.98 25.34 -3.76
C LYS A 88 2.08 26.38 -3.54
N GLY A 89 3.23 26.28 -4.24
CA GLY A 89 4.31 27.24 -4.14
C GLY A 89 4.81 27.36 -2.70
N LEU A 90 5.54 26.35 -2.24
CA LEU A 90 6.59 26.61 -1.27
C LEU A 90 7.72 27.39 -1.97
#